data_AF-A0A961YFI8-F1
#
_entry.id   AF-A0A961YFI8-F1
#
_cell.length_a   1.000
_cell.length_b   1.000
_cell.length_c   1.000
_cell.angle_alpha   90.00
_cell.angle_beta   90.00
_cell.angle_gamma   90.00
#
_symmetry.space_group_name_H-M   'P 1'
#
loop_
_entity.id
_entity.type
_entity.pdbx_description
1 polymer ?
#
loop_
_entity_poly.entity_id
_entity_poly.type
_entity_poly.pdbx_seq_one_letter_code
_entity_poly.pdbx_strand_id
1 'polypeptide(L)'
;MTMLRAGFAVAMIIFGLASALLGGVVLFSALRTGTITVSYGSGADAVKQVLTYAGERTRFLQFTGLLGLMPFLIGLVFARTGFRAISRS
;
A
#
# COMPACT_ATOMS: atom_id res chain seq x y z
N MET A 1 -31.49 1.78 -7.90
CA MET A 1 -30.02 1.80 -8.13
C MET A 1 -29.20 2.39 -6.98
N THR A 2 -29.80 3.12 -6.03
CA THR A 2 -29.12 3.71 -4.87
C THR A 2 -28.41 2.69 -3.98
N MET A 3 -29.04 1.54 -3.72
CA MET A 3 -28.49 0.49 -2.84
C MET A 3 -27.20 -0.15 -3.38
N LEU A 4 -27.12 -0.38 -4.71
CA LEU A 4 -25.91 -0.91 -5.36
C LEU A 4 -24.74 0.08 -5.29
N ARG A 5 -25.01 1.38 -5.48
CA ARG A 5 -24.00 2.45 -5.37
C ARG A 5 -23.46 2.59 -3.94
N ALA A 6 -24.33 2.46 -2.94
CA ALA A 6 -23.93 2.45 -1.54
C ALA A 6 -23.00 1.27 -1.22
N GLY A 7 -23.34 0.06 -1.71
CA GLY A 7 -22.48 -1.13 -1.56
C GLY A 7 -21.09 -0.95 -2.16
N PHE A 8 -21.01 -0.41 -3.39
CA PHE A 8 -19.73 -0.10 -4.03
C PHE A 8 -18.92 0.98 -3.28
N ALA A 9 -19.59 2.00 -2.73
CA ALA A 9 -18.91 3.04 -1.97
C ALA A 9 -18.30 2.50 -0.67
N VAL A 10 -19.02 1.64 0.06
CA VAL A 10 -18.50 0.96 1.25
C VAL A 10 -17.32 0.06 0.91
N ALA A 11 -17.41 -0.73 -0.17
CA ALA A 11 -16.29 -1.55 -0.62
C ALA A 11 -15.04 -0.70 -0.93
N MET A 12 -15.20 0.41 -1.67
CA MET A 12 -14.09 1.33 -1.96
C MET A 12 -13.45 1.91 -0.71
N ILE A 13 -14.24 2.22 0.33
CA ILE A 13 -13.72 2.69 1.62
C ILE A 13 -12.89 1.61 2.29
N ILE A 14 -13.42 0.39 2.41
CA ILE A 14 -12.74 -0.71 3.12
C ILE A 14 -11.44 -1.09 2.39
N PHE A 15 -11.51 -1.34 1.08
CA PHE A 15 -10.32 -1.67 0.29
C PHE A 15 -9.33 -0.51 0.23
N GLY A 16 -9.82 0.73 0.16
CA GLY A 16 -8.98 1.93 0.20
C GLY A 16 -8.23 2.06 1.51
N LEU A 17 -8.91 1.96 2.65
CA LEU A 17 -8.30 2.04 3.98
C LEU A 17 -7.31 0.89 4.23
N ALA A 18 -7.65 -0.34 3.84
CA ALA A 18 -6.76 -1.48 3.98
C ALA A 18 -5.47 -1.30 3.17
N SER A 19 -5.59 -0.88 1.91
CA SER A 19 -4.43 -0.59 1.06
C SER A 19 -3.60 0.58 1.60
N ALA A 20 -4.27 1.62 2.10
CA ALA A 20 -3.61 2.77 2.71
C ALA A 20 -2.80 2.36 3.95
N LEU A 21 -3.40 1.57 4.84
CA LEU A 21 -2.73 1.08 6.05
C LEU A 21 -1.53 0.19 5.71
N LEU A 22 -1.69 -0.75 4.78
CA LEU A 22 -0.59 -1.63 4.36
C LEU A 22 0.58 -0.82 3.78
N GLY A 23 0.30 0.11 2.86
CA GLY A 23 1.31 1.00 2.29
C GLY A 23 1.97 1.89 3.34
N GLY A 24 1.18 2.44 4.27
CA GLY A 24 1.66 3.29 5.36
C GLY A 24 2.58 2.55 6.33
N VAL A 25 2.25 1.31 6.70
CA VAL A 25 3.10 0.47 7.58
C VAL A 25 4.43 0.15 6.90
N VAL A 26 4.41 -0.22 5.61
CA VAL A 26 5.63 -0.49 4.84
C VAL A 26 6.50 0.77 4.75
N LEU A 27 5.89 1.92 4.46
CA LEU A 27 6.60 3.20 4.36
C LEU A 27 7.23 3.59 5.70
N PHE A 28 6.46 3.50 6.79
CA PHE A 28 6.92 3.82 8.14
C PHE A 28 8.04 2.87 8.60
N SER A 29 7.88 1.57 8.33
CA SER A 29 8.91 0.57 8.61
C SER A 29 10.20 0.89 7.86
N ALA A 30 10.12 1.09 6.53
CA ALA A 30 11.27 1.41 5.70
C ALA A 30 11.99 2.70 6.13
N LEU A 31 11.25 3.75 6.49
CA LEU A 31 11.82 5.00 7.00
C LEU A 31 12.49 4.83 8.36
N ARG A 32 11.94 3.97 9.24
CA ARG A 32 12.47 3.74 10.59
C ARG A 32 13.69 2.84 10.60
N THR A 33 13.69 1.74 9.87
CA THR A 33 14.80 0.77 9.86
C THR A 33 15.83 1.07 8.78
N GLY A 34 15.50 1.84 7.75
CA GLY A 34 16.37 2.04 6.59
C GLY A 34 16.59 0.77 5.77
N THR A 35 15.77 -0.26 5.98
CA THR A 35 15.88 -1.57 5.35
C THR A 35 14.53 -2.09 4.87
N ILE A 36 14.52 -2.78 3.72
CA ILE A 36 13.36 -3.48 3.18
C ILE A 36 13.78 -4.91 2.88
N THR A 37 13.13 -5.88 3.51
CA THR A 37 13.33 -7.29 3.21
C THR A 37 12.33 -7.72 2.14
N VAL A 38 12.84 -8.05 0.95
CA VAL A 38 12.05 -8.59 -0.14
C VAL A 38 12.36 -10.08 -0.25
N SER A 39 11.33 -10.91 -0.21
CA SER A 39 11.47 -12.35 -0.49
C SER A 39 10.92 -12.60 -1.89
N TYR A 40 11.74 -13.11 -2.79
CA TYR A 40 11.33 -13.49 -4.15
C TYR A 40 11.71 -14.94 -4.43
N GLY A 41 10.80 -15.68 -5.07
CA GLY A 41 10.91 -17.13 -5.30
C GLY A 41 9.69 -17.90 -4.78
N SER A 42 9.60 -19.20 -5.09
CA SER A 42 8.52 -20.09 -4.63
C SER A 42 9.09 -21.38 -4.06
N GLY A 43 8.57 -21.86 -2.93
CA GLY A 43 9.02 -23.09 -2.30
C GLY A 43 10.37 -22.94 -1.58
N ALA A 44 11.22 -23.97 -1.64
CA ALA A 44 12.52 -24.01 -0.97
C ALA A 44 13.54 -22.99 -1.51
N ASP A 45 13.30 -22.45 -2.72
CA ASP A 45 14.18 -21.50 -3.41
C ASP A 45 13.81 -20.03 -3.15
N ALA A 46 13.04 -19.75 -2.09
CA ALA A 46 12.70 -18.39 -1.72
C ALA A 46 13.95 -17.62 -1.24
N VAL A 47 14.48 -16.74 -2.08
CA VAL A 47 15.62 -15.90 -1.77
C VAL A 47 15.12 -14.67 -1.02
N LYS A 48 15.61 -14.48 0.21
CA LYS A 48 15.39 -13.25 0.99
C LYS A 48 16.53 -12.27 0.72
N GLN A 49 16.21 -11.15 0.08
CA GLN A 49 17.14 -10.05 -0.10
C GLN A 49 16.79 -8.92 0.86
N VAL A 50 17.76 -8.46 1.64
CA VAL A 50 17.62 -7.27 2.49
C VAL A 50 18.21 -6.08 1.73
N LEU A 51 17.35 -5.22 1.22
CA LEU A 51 17.73 -3.96 0.60
C LEU A 51 17.95 -2.93 1.69
N THR A 52 19.14 -2.33 1.73
CA THR A 52 19.46 -1.25 2.67
C THR A 52 19.59 0.07 1.92
N TYR A 53 19.21 1.17 2.56
CA TYR A 53 19.35 2.49 1.94
C TYR A 53 20.81 2.85 1.63
N ALA A 54 21.74 2.45 2.51
CA ALA A 54 23.16 2.73 2.37
C ALA A 54 23.83 1.90 1.26
N GLY A 55 23.38 0.67 1.02
CA GLY A 55 23.95 -0.21 -0.01
C GLY A 55 23.32 -0.03 -1.40
N GLU A 56 22.00 0.07 -1.47
CA GLU A 56 21.27 0.07 -2.75
C GLU A 56 20.18 1.16 -2.78
N ARG A 57 20.59 2.43 -2.63
CA ARG A 57 19.70 3.60 -2.50
C ARG A 57 18.59 3.68 -3.55
N THR A 58 18.93 3.48 -4.82
CA THR A 58 17.97 3.59 -5.93
C THR A 58 16.89 2.51 -5.87
N ARG A 59 17.28 1.25 -5.64
CA ARG A 59 16.34 0.13 -5.50
C ARG A 59 15.51 0.26 -4.24
N PHE A 60 16.13 0.65 -3.13
CA PHE A 60 15.41 0.92 -1.89
C PHE A 60 14.28 1.92 -2.13
N LEU A 61 14.58 3.10 -2.71
CA LEU A 61 13.58 4.12 -2.99
C LEU A 61 12.48 3.64 -3.95
N GLN A 62 12.84 2.85 -4.98
CA GLN A 62 11.87 2.25 -5.89
C GLN A 62 10.92 1.28 -5.16
N PHE A 63 11.43 0.37 -4.34
CA PHE A 63 10.61 -0.57 -3.59
C PHE A 63 9.80 0.11 -2.50
N THR A 64 10.36 1.08 -1.77
CA THR A 64 9.62 1.92 -0.82
C THR A 64 8.48 2.66 -1.51
N GLY A 65 8.75 3.22 -2.69
CA GLY A 65 7.76 3.93 -3.50
C GLY A 65 6.64 3.01 -4.00
N LEU A 66 6.99 1.85 -4.57
CA LEU A 66 6.04 0.92 -5.18
C LEU A 66 5.24 0.13 -4.15
N LEU A 67 5.84 -0.29 -3.03
CA LEU A 67 5.20 -1.13 -2.02
C LEU A 67 4.63 -0.34 -0.84
N GLY A 68 5.17 0.85 -0.57
CA GLY A 68 4.69 1.72 0.50
C GLY A 68 3.85 2.88 -0.03
N LEU A 69 4.48 3.78 -0.77
CA LEU A 69 3.88 5.06 -1.14
C LEU A 69 2.71 4.91 -2.12
N MET A 70 2.84 4.07 -3.14
CA MET A 70 1.81 3.82 -4.15
C MET A 70 0.52 3.25 -3.55
N PRO A 71 0.55 2.12 -2.79
CA PRO A 71 -0.65 1.61 -2.11
C PRO A 71 -1.22 2.60 -1.10
N PHE A 72 -0.35 3.34 -0.40
CA PHE A 72 -0.78 4.39 0.52
C PHE A 72 -1.64 5.43 -0.19
N LEU A 73 -1.13 6.04 -1.26
CA LEU A 73 -1.82 7.09 -2.01
C LEU A 73 -3.07 6.58 -2.71
N ILE A 74 -2.99 5.44 -3.38
CA ILE A 74 -4.12 4.82 -4.08
C ILE A 74 -5.22 4.51 -3.06
N GLY A 75 -4.87 3.85 -1.96
CA GLY A 75 -5.82 3.52 -0.90
C GLY A 75 -6.53 4.75 -0.33
N LEU A 76 -5.78 5.83 -0.10
CA LEU A 76 -6.31 7.08 0.43
C LEU A 76 -7.24 7.79 -0.56
N VAL A 77 -6.92 7.75 -1.86
CA VAL A 77 -7.79 8.27 -2.93
C VAL A 77 -9.09 7.47 -3.01
N PHE A 78 -9.01 6.14 -3.00
CA PHE A 78 -10.18 5.26 -3.01
C PHE A 78 -11.08 5.43 -1.79
N ALA A 79 -10.48 5.52 -0.59
CA ALA A 79 -11.24 5.80 0.62
C ALA A 79 -11.93 7.17 0.53
N ARG A 80 -11.22 8.21 0.07
CA ARG A 80 -11.77 9.56 -0.06
C ARG A 80 -12.90 9.63 -1.09
N THR A 81 -12.80 8.94 -2.23
CA THR A 81 -13.88 8.89 -3.23
C THR A 81 -15.08 8.12 -2.72
N GLY A 82 -14.87 7.00 -2.01
CA GLY A 82 -15.95 6.26 -1.35
C GLY A 82 -16.70 7.10 -0.32
N PHE A 83 -15.99 7.81 0.57
CA PHE A 83 -16.61 8.72 1.55
C PHE A 83 -17.40 9.85 0.87
N ARG A 84 -16.85 10.45 -0.20
CA ARG A 84 -17.56 11.48 -0.98
C ARG A 84 -18.81 10.94 -1.67
N ALA A 85 -18.78 9.69 -2.14
CA ALA A 85 -19.94 9.06 -2.78
C ALA A 85 -21.08 8.83 -1.80
N ILE A 86 -20.77 8.47 -0.54
CA ILE A 86 -21.76 8.34 0.53
C ILE A 86 -22.29 9.71 0.97
N SER A 87 -21.42 10.69 1.16
CA SER A 87 -21.82 12.03 1.61
C SER A 87 -22.67 12.82 0.61
N ARG A 88 -22.68 12.42 -0.67
CA ARG A 88 -23.46 13.06 -1.75
C ARG A 88 -24.72 12.29 -2.14
N SER A 89 -24.97 11.11 -1.55
CA SER A 89 -26.20 10.32 -1.79
C SER A 89 -27.23 10.59 -0.73
#